data_AF-A0ABC9FQW0-F1
#
_entry.id   AF-A0ABC9FQW0-F1
#
_cell.length_a   1.000
_cell.length_b   1.000
_cell.length_c   1.000
_cell.angle_alpha   90.00
_cell.angle_beta   90.00
_cell.angle_gamma   90.00
#
_symmetry.space_group_name_H-M   'P 1'
#
loop_
_entity.id
_entity.type
_entity.pdbx_description
1 polymer ?
#
loop_
_entity_poly.entity_id
_entity_poly.type
_entity_poly.pdbx_seq_one_letter_code
_entity_poly.pdbx_strand_id
1 'polypeptide(L)'
;MMLPEGHCLHPGHPDLRGHARFLNLDTGALVRAAVPLLDEDHLAVDSVDGLLLLLGDQYQRGTVRLLNPLTGDVAELPPLATLLPLLADTSLYSCPVLYRIKRLGTGACASASFKDGVVTVMLALDAVNRVAFATSLDRQWSLSSWKYWTAAPPLAFQGKLYMLETTPDYECGNNVHKFLQVGPPVYQDEAASGGVLQPPEVIATITGSKFCDPDYLVECDSEILVLGYRGASMSQIVICKLADLVQQRFIPMRSIGDNTLFVGKRCISVSSKVLSTVTGDNVVCTHPRKSYLAQYHLSSGTWSPAIDDCSLCGRAQGPSSLVHYVVSCCTRTLWNRGIVLRKGPPGSYAW
;
A
#
# COMPACT_ATOMS: atom_id res chain seq x y z
N MET A 1 -8.05 -8.87 -3.15
CA MET A 1 -8.11 -7.70 -2.24
C MET A 1 -9.32 -7.80 -1.32
N MET A 2 -9.19 -7.60 0.00
CA MET A 2 -10.35 -7.51 0.91
C MET A 2 -11.06 -6.17 0.72
N LEU A 3 -12.39 -6.14 0.70
CA LEU A 3 -13.18 -4.91 0.60
C LEU A 3 -13.57 -4.39 1.99
N PRO A 4 -13.68 -3.07 2.20
CA PRO A 4 -14.39 -2.56 3.36
C PRO A 4 -15.87 -2.91 3.21
N GLU A 5 -16.54 -3.28 4.30
CA GLU A 5 -17.96 -3.65 4.22
C GLU A 5 -18.88 -2.43 4.09
N GLY A 6 -18.38 -1.24 4.46
CA GLY A 6 -19.12 0.01 4.47
C GLY A 6 -19.98 0.16 5.71
N HIS A 7 -20.72 1.27 5.83
CA HIS A 7 -21.65 1.52 6.94
C HIS A 7 -21.02 1.39 8.34
N CYS A 8 -19.72 1.65 8.45
CA CYS A 8 -18.94 1.47 9.69
C CYS A 8 -18.84 0.00 10.18
N LEU A 9 -19.20 -0.96 9.34
CA LEU A 9 -18.93 -2.38 9.55
C LEU A 9 -17.47 -2.64 9.19
N HIS A 10 -16.60 -2.69 10.19
CA HIS A 10 -15.21 -3.09 9.99
C HIS A 10 -15.12 -4.61 9.77
N PRO A 11 -14.11 -5.10 9.02
CA PRO A 11 -13.84 -6.53 8.96
C PRO A 11 -13.65 -7.07 10.39
N GLY A 12 -14.50 -8.01 10.83
CA GLY A 12 -14.56 -8.49 12.23
C GLY A 12 -15.74 -7.97 13.06
N HIS A 13 -16.61 -7.13 12.50
CA HIS A 13 -17.81 -6.69 13.20
C HIS A 13 -18.76 -7.87 13.49
N PRO A 14 -19.38 -7.97 14.68
CA PRO A 14 -20.24 -9.10 15.06
C PRO A 14 -21.35 -9.43 14.04
N ASP A 15 -21.92 -8.40 13.41
CA ASP A 15 -22.94 -8.57 12.36
C ASP A 15 -22.43 -9.31 11.12
N LEU A 16 -21.12 -9.28 10.86
CA LEU A 16 -20.50 -10.01 9.76
C LEU A 16 -20.22 -11.47 10.12
N ARG A 17 -20.29 -11.83 11.41
CA ARG A 17 -20.07 -13.18 11.95
C ARG A 17 -18.75 -13.78 11.49
N GLY A 18 -17.67 -13.00 11.56
CA GLY A 18 -16.35 -13.49 11.20
C GLY A 18 -16.18 -13.74 9.72
N HIS A 19 -16.86 -12.99 8.86
CA HIS A 19 -16.66 -13.09 7.43
C HIS A 19 -16.22 -11.75 6.84
N ALA A 20 -15.44 -11.84 5.76
CA ALA A 20 -15.04 -10.70 4.97
C ALA A 20 -15.25 -10.97 3.48
N ARG A 21 -15.48 -9.90 2.71
CA ARG A 21 -15.57 -9.96 1.25
C ARG A 21 -14.23 -9.68 0.59
N PHE A 22 -13.89 -10.48 -0.41
CA PHE A 22 -12.68 -10.40 -1.20
C PHE A 22 -13.03 -10.26 -2.68
N LEU A 23 -12.44 -9.26 -3.31
CA LEU A 23 -12.53 -9.03 -4.74
C LEU A 23 -11.23 -9.45 -5.42
N ASN A 24 -11.33 -10.29 -6.44
CA ASN A 24 -10.25 -10.51 -7.39
C ASN A 24 -10.22 -9.33 -8.37
N LEU A 25 -9.08 -8.64 -8.44
CA LEU A 25 -8.94 -7.39 -9.17
C LEU A 25 -8.85 -7.57 -10.70
N ASP A 26 -8.55 -8.78 -11.16
CA ASP A 26 -8.37 -9.10 -12.58
C ASP A 26 -9.66 -9.66 -13.19
N THR A 27 -10.37 -10.50 -12.43
CA THR A 27 -11.55 -11.24 -12.91
C THR A 27 -12.87 -10.65 -12.42
N GLY A 28 -12.84 -9.83 -11.36
CA GLY A 28 -14.04 -9.31 -10.70
C GLY A 28 -14.77 -10.34 -9.85
N ALA A 29 -14.23 -11.56 -9.70
CA ALA A 29 -14.80 -12.57 -8.84
C ALA A 29 -14.87 -12.07 -7.38
N LEU A 30 -16.05 -12.17 -6.78
CA LEU A 30 -16.31 -11.79 -5.40
C LEU A 30 -16.49 -13.05 -4.55
N VAL A 31 -15.68 -13.19 -3.52
CA VAL A 31 -15.76 -14.29 -2.56
C VAL A 31 -16.05 -13.74 -1.18
N ARG A 32 -16.96 -14.39 -0.44
CA ARG A 32 -17.14 -14.15 0.99
C ARG A 32 -16.53 -15.34 1.73
N ALA A 33 -15.50 -15.10 2.53
CA ALA A 33 -14.80 -16.13 3.28
C ALA A 33 -14.97 -15.93 4.78
N ALA A 34 -15.00 -17.03 5.53
CA ALA A 34 -14.93 -17.00 6.98
C ALA A 34 -13.47 -16.71 7.39
N VAL A 35 -13.28 -15.66 8.16
CA VAL A 35 -12.03 -15.20 8.73
C VAL A 35 -12.22 -14.97 10.23
N PRO A 36 -12.26 -16.05 11.05
CA PRO A 36 -12.58 -15.96 12.48
C PRO A 36 -11.64 -15.04 13.25
N LEU A 37 -10.36 -14.96 12.86
CA LEU A 37 -9.37 -14.11 13.51
C LEU A 37 -9.75 -12.61 13.54
N LEU A 38 -10.56 -12.14 12.59
CA LEU A 38 -11.04 -10.76 12.61
C LEU A 38 -12.06 -10.50 13.72
N ASP A 39 -12.82 -11.52 14.15
CA ASP A 39 -13.72 -11.42 15.31
C ASP A 39 -12.96 -11.53 16.65
N GLU A 40 -11.77 -12.15 16.64
CA GLU A 40 -10.91 -12.35 17.82
C GLU A 40 -9.91 -11.20 18.04
N ASP A 41 -10.38 -9.95 17.94
CA ASP A 41 -9.60 -8.74 18.19
C ASP A 41 -8.33 -8.55 17.32
N HIS A 42 -8.30 -9.11 16.10
CA HIS A 42 -7.25 -8.79 15.14
C HIS A 42 -7.71 -7.79 14.08
N LEU A 43 -6.81 -6.88 13.71
CA LEU A 43 -7.01 -5.90 12.66
C LEU A 43 -6.16 -6.25 11.44
N ALA A 44 -6.77 -6.30 10.25
CA ALA A 44 -6.01 -6.31 9.01
C ALA A 44 -5.27 -4.97 8.82
N VAL A 45 -3.95 -4.99 8.77
CA VAL A 45 -3.10 -3.80 8.64
C VAL A 45 -2.51 -3.63 7.25
N ASP A 46 -2.27 -4.74 6.54
CA ASP A 46 -1.84 -4.73 5.15
C ASP A 46 -2.27 -6.00 4.40
N SER A 47 -2.11 -6.01 3.08
CA SER A 47 -2.31 -7.18 2.23
C SER A 47 -1.11 -7.38 1.32
N VAL A 48 -0.55 -8.60 1.28
CA VAL A 48 0.63 -8.95 0.47
C VAL A 48 0.37 -10.27 -0.25
N ASP A 49 0.54 -10.31 -1.57
CA ASP A 49 0.40 -11.53 -2.40
C ASP A 49 -0.90 -12.32 -2.15
N GLY A 50 -2.01 -11.60 -1.90
CA GLY A 50 -3.31 -12.20 -1.58
C GLY A 50 -3.51 -12.62 -0.11
N LEU A 51 -2.47 -12.52 0.72
CA LEU A 51 -2.50 -12.78 2.16
C LEU A 51 -2.84 -11.52 2.95
N LEU A 52 -3.32 -11.70 4.18
CA LEU A 52 -3.61 -10.63 5.13
C LEU A 52 -2.55 -10.59 6.23
N LEU A 53 -1.96 -9.41 6.44
CA LEU A 53 -1.20 -9.15 7.64
C LEU A 53 -2.16 -8.67 8.74
N LEU A 54 -2.27 -9.47 9.78
CA LEU A 54 -3.13 -9.22 10.93
C LEU A 54 -2.30 -8.76 12.13
N LEU A 55 -2.84 -7.77 12.84
CA LEU A 55 -2.28 -7.24 14.08
C LEU A 55 -3.30 -7.44 15.20
N GLY A 56 -2.94 -8.22 16.21
CA GLY A 56 -3.74 -8.37 17.42
C GLY A 56 -3.79 -7.08 18.23
N ASP A 57 -4.83 -6.95 19.03
CA ASP A 57 -5.11 -5.76 19.81
C ASP A 57 -4.19 -5.57 21.05
N GLN A 58 -4.66 -4.73 21.98
CA GLN A 58 -3.99 -4.42 23.23
C GLN A 58 -3.82 -5.63 24.17
N TYR A 59 -4.76 -6.57 24.20
CA TYR A 59 -4.68 -7.75 25.05
C TYR A 59 -3.71 -8.78 24.49
N GLN A 60 -3.55 -8.80 23.17
CA GLN A 60 -2.61 -9.67 22.48
C GLN A 60 -1.22 -9.05 22.27
N ARG A 61 -0.93 -7.91 22.91
CA ARG A 61 0.39 -7.24 22.87
C ARG A 61 0.93 -7.02 21.44
N GLY A 62 0.04 -6.84 20.46
CA GLY A 62 0.42 -6.66 19.06
C GLY A 62 0.99 -7.92 18.41
N THR A 63 0.44 -9.11 18.69
CA THR A 63 0.68 -10.33 17.90
C THR A 63 0.56 -10.03 16.42
N VAL A 64 1.45 -10.62 15.63
CA VAL A 64 1.45 -10.46 14.17
C VAL A 64 1.22 -11.82 13.55
N ARG A 65 0.28 -11.90 12.62
CA ARG A 65 -0.04 -13.12 11.88
C ARG A 65 -0.16 -12.82 10.40
N LEU A 66 0.42 -13.68 9.58
CA LEU A 66 0.17 -13.70 8.15
C LEU A 66 -0.87 -14.79 7.87
N LEU A 67 -2.04 -14.39 7.41
CA LEU A 67 -3.18 -15.28 7.19
C LEU A 67 -3.44 -15.44 5.69
N ASN A 68 -3.63 -16.68 5.25
CA ASN A 68 -4.34 -16.96 4.00
C ASN A 68 -5.85 -16.95 4.26
N PRO A 69 -6.61 -15.95 3.76
CA PRO A 69 -8.04 -15.83 4.07
C PRO A 69 -8.92 -16.90 3.41
N LEU A 70 -8.39 -17.66 2.44
CA LEU A 70 -9.16 -18.69 1.71
C LEU A 70 -8.88 -20.10 2.23
N THR A 71 -7.63 -20.40 2.64
CA THR A 71 -7.28 -21.71 3.21
C THR A 71 -7.37 -21.72 4.73
N GLY A 72 -7.29 -20.56 5.38
CA GLY A 72 -7.22 -20.44 6.83
C GLY A 72 -5.82 -20.69 7.40
N ASP A 73 -4.81 -20.91 6.56
CA ASP A 73 -3.43 -21.12 7.01
C ASP A 73 -2.88 -19.85 7.66
N VAL A 74 -2.20 -20.02 8.80
CA VAL A 74 -1.64 -18.93 9.59
C VAL A 74 -0.16 -19.18 9.82
N ALA A 75 0.66 -18.19 9.47
CA ALA A 75 2.03 -18.09 9.95
C ALA A 75 2.07 -17.09 11.12
N GLU A 76 2.49 -17.56 12.28
CA GLU A 76 2.73 -16.68 13.43
C GLU A 76 4.08 -15.99 13.29
N LEU A 77 4.12 -14.71 13.69
CA LEU A 77 5.31 -13.88 13.69
C LEU A 77 5.50 -13.30 15.10
N PRO A 78 6.71 -12.82 15.43
CA PRO A 78 6.94 -12.13 16.70
C PRO A 78 5.93 -10.99 16.93
N PRO A 79 5.52 -10.72 18.18
CA PRO A 79 4.68 -9.54 18.46
C PRO A 79 5.42 -8.23 18.13
N LEU A 80 4.72 -7.22 17.59
CA LEU A 80 5.31 -5.90 17.35
C LEU A 80 5.86 -5.25 18.63
N ALA A 81 5.38 -5.66 19.81
CA ALA A 81 5.91 -5.20 21.09
C ALA A 81 7.43 -5.48 21.24
N THR A 82 7.99 -6.49 20.57
CA THR A 82 9.43 -6.76 20.64
C THR A 82 10.28 -5.71 19.94
N LEU A 83 9.68 -4.87 19.07
CA LEU A 83 10.38 -3.73 18.46
C LEU A 83 10.54 -2.56 19.43
N LEU A 84 9.71 -2.43 20.45
CA LEU A 84 9.67 -1.23 21.30
C LEU A 84 11.02 -0.90 21.98
N PRO A 85 11.79 -1.87 22.51
CA PRO A 85 13.12 -1.59 23.04
C PRO A 85 14.10 -1.07 21.99
N LEU A 86 13.96 -1.51 20.73
CA LEU A 86 14.81 -1.11 19.61
C LEU A 86 14.49 0.29 19.07
N LEU A 87 13.41 0.91 19.53
CA LEU A 87 12.90 2.20 19.08
C LEU A 87 13.03 3.30 20.14
N ALA A 88 13.89 3.09 21.15
CA ALA A 88 14.10 4.03 22.25
C ALA A 88 14.61 5.41 21.80
N ASP A 89 15.27 5.49 20.64
CA ASP A 89 15.79 6.72 20.03
C ASP A 89 14.77 7.47 19.15
N THR A 90 13.54 6.95 19.03
CA THR A 90 12.53 7.50 18.12
C THR A 90 11.54 8.43 18.81
N SER A 91 10.93 9.33 18.04
CA SER A 91 9.87 10.24 18.51
C SER A 91 8.64 9.51 19.07
N LEU A 92 8.48 8.22 18.78
CA LEU A 92 7.41 7.40 19.32
C LEU A 92 7.62 7.04 20.80
N TYR A 93 8.86 7.09 21.32
CA TYR A 93 9.20 6.60 22.65
C TYR A 93 8.37 7.21 23.78
N SER A 94 8.05 8.51 23.68
CA SER A 94 7.24 9.24 24.66
C SER A 94 5.76 8.87 24.66
N CYS A 95 5.29 8.10 23.67
CA CYS A 95 3.90 7.72 23.54
C CYS A 95 3.56 6.46 24.37
N PRO A 96 2.29 6.29 24.79
CA PRO A 96 1.82 5.05 25.39
C PRO A 96 2.13 3.83 24.50
N VAL A 97 2.48 2.70 25.13
CA VAL A 97 2.87 1.44 24.44
C VAL A 97 1.86 1.04 23.36
N LEU A 98 0.57 1.06 23.68
CA LEU A 98 -0.50 0.68 22.76
C LEU A 98 -0.59 1.61 21.54
N TYR A 99 -0.38 2.91 21.75
CA TYR A 99 -0.35 3.86 20.65
C TYR A 99 0.82 3.57 19.71
N ARG A 100 2.00 3.25 20.25
CA ARG A 100 3.18 2.90 19.45
C ARG A 100 2.93 1.66 18.59
N ILE A 101 2.44 0.57 19.18
CA ILE A 101 2.14 -0.67 18.45
C ILE A 101 1.15 -0.41 17.31
N LYS A 102 0.04 0.27 17.62
CA LYS A 102 -0.97 0.61 16.62
C LYS A 102 -0.41 1.51 15.52
N ARG A 103 0.45 2.47 15.87
CA ARG A 103 1.08 3.40 14.92
C ARG A 103 2.05 2.67 13.98
N LEU A 104 2.81 1.71 14.49
CA LEU A 104 3.69 0.86 13.68
C LEU A 104 2.88 0.05 12.66
N GLY A 105 1.79 -0.60 13.09
CA GLY A 105 0.96 -1.41 12.18
C GLY A 105 0.17 -0.61 11.15
N THR A 106 -0.46 0.50 11.56
CA THR A 106 -1.42 1.24 10.69
C THR A 106 -0.76 1.90 9.46
N GLY A 107 0.57 2.03 9.45
CA GLY A 107 1.36 2.57 8.33
C GLY A 107 2.34 1.57 7.70
N ALA A 108 2.32 0.30 8.12
CA ALA A 108 3.26 -0.69 7.62
C ALA A 108 2.95 -1.06 6.16
N CYS A 109 4.02 -1.23 5.36
CA CYS A 109 3.96 -1.98 4.11
C CYS A 109 4.65 -3.33 4.32
N ALA A 110 3.92 -4.42 4.10
CA ALA A 110 4.40 -5.77 4.31
C ALA A 110 4.87 -6.40 3.00
N SER A 111 6.01 -7.07 3.06
CA SER A 111 6.48 -7.97 2.01
C SER A 111 6.72 -9.34 2.62
N ALA A 112 6.38 -10.42 1.91
CA ALA A 112 6.51 -11.79 2.38
C ALA A 112 7.28 -12.63 1.36
N SER A 113 8.17 -13.50 1.84
CA SER A 113 8.87 -14.48 1.02
C SER A 113 8.82 -15.85 1.69
N PHE A 114 8.78 -16.89 0.87
CA PHE A 114 8.55 -18.26 1.30
C PHE A 114 9.72 -19.11 0.84
N LYS A 115 10.42 -19.74 1.80
CA LYS A 115 11.55 -20.62 1.50
C LYS A 115 11.58 -21.76 2.50
N ASP A 116 11.62 -23.00 2.01
CA ASP A 116 11.74 -24.22 2.82
C ASP A 116 10.71 -24.31 3.97
N GLY A 117 9.47 -23.87 3.70
CA GLY A 117 8.38 -23.85 4.69
C GLY A 117 8.47 -22.72 5.73
N VAL A 118 9.52 -21.89 5.69
CA VAL A 118 9.70 -20.72 6.54
C VAL A 118 9.20 -19.48 5.83
N VAL A 119 8.33 -18.73 6.50
CA VAL A 119 7.85 -17.43 6.02
C VAL A 119 8.77 -16.35 6.55
N THR A 120 9.33 -15.52 5.68
CA THR A 120 10.07 -14.32 6.06
C THR A 120 9.25 -13.10 5.70
N VAL A 121 8.99 -12.24 6.69
CA VAL A 121 8.24 -11.00 6.51
C VAL A 121 9.13 -9.79 6.75
N MET A 122 9.04 -8.80 5.87
CA MET A 122 9.58 -7.46 6.05
C MET A 122 8.44 -6.46 6.21
N LEU A 123 8.58 -5.55 7.16
CA LEU A 123 7.67 -4.45 7.41
C LEU A 123 8.40 -3.13 7.20
N ALA A 124 8.07 -2.38 6.15
CA ALA A 124 8.50 -1.00 6.02
C ALA A 124 7.65 -0.13 6.96
N LEU A 125 8.27 0.42 7.99
CA LEU A 125 7.61 1.14 9.08
C LEU A 125 7.77 2.65 8.91
N ASP A 126 6.80 3.26 8.23
CA ASP A 126 6.76 4.71 7.96
C ASP A 126 6.90 5.57 9.22
N ALA A 127 6.31 5.11 10.33
CA ALA A 127 6.33 5.87 11.60
C ALA A 127 7.74 6.05 12.21
N VAL A 128 8.71 5.22 11.80
CA VAL A 128 10.09 5.25 12.32
C VAL A 128 11.15 5.24 11.21
N ASN A 129 10.75 5.25 9.94
CA ASN A 129 11.65 5.26 8.78
C ASN A 129 12.65 4.10 8.76
N ARG A 130 12.21 2.90 9.18
CA ARG A 130 13.04 1.69 9.30
C ARG A 130 12.30 0.48 8.74
N VAL A 131 13.05 -0.56 8.38
CA VAL A 131 12.46 -1.85 7.99
C VAL A 131 12.66 -2.84 9.12
N ALA A 132 11.56 -3.40 9.64
CA ALA A 132 11.61 -4.54 10.54
C ALA A 132 11.50 -5.84 9.74
N PHE A 133 12.14 -6.91 10.22
CA PHE A 133 12.02 -8.22 9.59
C PHE A 133 12.06 -9.35 10.62
N ALA A 134 11.39 -10.45 10.29
CA ALA A 134 11.36 -11.67 11.08
C ALA A 134 10.94 -12.84 10.19
N THR A 135 11.33 -14.04 10.60
CA THR A 135 10.76 -15.30 10.11
C THR A 135 9.66 -15.79 11.04
N SER A 136 8.89 -16.77 10.56
CA SER A 136 7.95 -17.55 11.37
C SER A 136 8.61 -18.40 12.46
N LEU A 137 9.94 -18.50 12.48
CA LEU A 137 10.72 -19.21 13.51
C LEU A 137 11.31 -18.25 14.57
N ASP A 138 11.33 -16.95 14.29
CA ASP A 138 11.90 -15.97 15.19
C ASP A 138 10.96 -15.70 16.38
N ARG A 139 11.54 -15.28 17.51
CA ARG A 139 10.79 -14.83 18.70
C ARG A 139 10.75 -13.31 18.85
N GLN A 140 11.55 -12.60 18.07
CA GLN A 140 11.65 -11.14 18.10
C GLN A 140 11.91 -10.59 16.70
N TRP A 141 11.34 -9.42 16.43
CA TRP A 141 11.69 -8.65 15.24
C TRP A 141 13.12 -8.13 15.31
N SER A 142 13.80 -8.19 14.18
CA SER A 142 15.02 -7.43 13.93
C SER A 142 14.70 -6.14 13.17
N LEU A 143 15.57 -5.14 13.31
CA LEU A 143 15.39 -3.81 12.73
C LEU A 143 16.60 -3.48 11.86
N SER A 144 16.36 -2.92 10.67
CA SER A 144 17.40 -2.47 9.73
C SER A 144 18.41 -1.56 10.43
N SER A 145 19.70 -1.62 10.12
CA SER A 145 20.69 -0.67 10.71
C SER A 145 20.60 0.74 10.11
N TRP A 146 19.96 0.86 8.96
CA TRP A 146 19.80 2.07 8.15
C TRP A 146 18.37 2.60 8.22
N LYS A 147 18.23 3.91 7.97
CA LYS A 147 16.93 4.60 7.80
C LYS A 147 16.65 4.81 6.31
N TYR A 148 15.37 4.93 5.96
CA TYR A 148 14.95 5.37 4.63
C TYR A 148 14.06 6.60 4.74
N TRP A 149 14.15 7.49 3.77
CA TRP A 149 13.21 8.58 3.60
C TRP A 149 12.60 8.43 2.22
N THR A 150 11.29 8.35 2.17
CA THR A 150 10.60 8.11 0.91
C THR A 150 9.53 9.16 0.68
N ALA A 151 9.45 9.63 -0.57
CA ALA A 151 8.38 10.51 -1.02
C ALA A 151 7.04 9.74 -1.19
N ALA A 152 7.14 8.42 -1.38
CA ALA A 152 6.05 7.53 -1.75
C ALA A 152 5.89 6.38 -0.74
N PRO A 153 4.68 5.87 -0.52
CA PRO A 153 4.50 4.60 0.18
C PRO A 153 5.29 3.48 -0.50
N PRO A 154 6.04 2.64 0.24
CA PRO A 154 6.73 1.49 -0.32
C PRO A 154 5.76 0.55 -1.04
N LEU A 155 6.26 -0.16 -2.06
CA LEU A 155 5.56 -1.22 -2.77
C LEU A 155 6.21 -2.57 -2.43
N ALA A 156 5.41 -3.54 -2.02
CA ALA A 156 5.85 -4.93 -1.97
C ALA A 156 5.62 -5.60 -3.31
N PHE A 157 6.62 -6.33 -3.80
CA PHE A 157 6.51 -7.11 -5.04
C PHE A 157 7.48 -8.29 -4.98
N GLN A 158 6.97 -9.51 -5.15
CA GLN A 158 7.74 -10.76 -5.18
C GLN A 158 8.71 -10.91 -3.99
N GLY A 159 8.21 -10.66 -2.77
CA GLY A 159 9.01 -10.78 -1.55
C GLY A 159 10.07 -9.70 -1.33
N LYS A 160 10.11 -8.65 -2.17
CA LYS A 160 10.97 -7.49 -2.02
C LYS A 160 10.18 -6.22 -1.72
N LEU A 161 10.85 -5.23 -1.17
CA LEU A 161 10.31 -3.87 -1.00
C LEU A 161 10.97 -2.93 -2.00
N TYR A 162 10.16 -2.12 -2.66
CA TYR A 162 10.58 -1.06 -3.58
C TYR A 162 10.19 0.29 -2.99
N MET A 163 11.15 1.22 -2.98
CA MET A 163 11.00 2.54 -2.36
C MET A 163 11.48 3.64 -3.31
N LEU A 164 10.97 4.85 -3.09
CA LEU A 164 11.31 6.01 -3.91
C LEU A 164 11.86 7.12 -3.03
N GLU A 165 13.14 7.39 -3.19
CA GLU A 165 13.83 8.49 -2.51
C GLU A 165 13.91 9.69 -3.46
N THR A 166 13.49 10.86 -2.99
CA THR A 166 13.59 12.12 -3.72
C THR A 166 14.51 13.06 -2.97
N THR A 167 15.62 13.46 -3.60
CA THR A 167 16.59 14.40 -3.04
C THR A 167 16.68 15.65 -3.91
N PRO A 168 16.70 16.86 -3.35
CA PRO A 168 16.95 18.07 -4.14
C PRO A 168 18.37 18.03 -4.71
N ASP A 169 18.51 18.29 -6.01
CA ASP A 169 19.80 18.54 -6.65
C ASP A 169 20.02 20.04 -6.73
N TYR A 170 20.84 20.53 -5.80
CA TYR A 170 21.17 21.94 -5.66
C TYR A 170 22.04 22.47 -6.82
N GLU A 171 22.67 21.59 -7.62
CA GLU A 171 23.50 22.01 -8.75
C GLU A 171 22.66 22.27 -10.00
N CYS A 172 21.64 21.43 -10.27
CA CYS A 172 20.78 21.59 -11.44
C CYS A 172 19.41 22.24 -11.16
N GLY A 173 19.09 22.48 -9.89
CA GLY A 173 17.82 23.08 -9.46
C GLY A 173 16.59 22.18 -9.62
N ASN A 174 16.78 20.89 -9.92
CA ASN A 174 15.71 19.89 -10.04
C ASN A 174 15.82 18.84 -8.93
N ASN A 175 14.77 18.06 -8.69
CA ASN A 175 14.84 16.90 -7.81
C ASN A 175 15.57 15.73 -8.51
N VAL A 176 16.21 14.86 -7.75
CA VAL A 176 16.73 13.56 -8.19
C VAL A 176 15.94 12.47 -7.49
N HIS A 177 15.44 11.54 -8.29
CA HIS A 177 14.59 10.45 -7.85
C HIS A 177 15.36 9.13 -7.98
N LYS A 178 15.58 8.45 -6.86
CA LYS A 178 16.25 7.15 -6.78
C LYS A 178 15.24 6.08 -6.45
N PHE A 179 15.21 5.04 -7.26
CA PHE A 179 14.43 3.84 -7.02
C PHE A 179 15.30 2.86 -6.27
N LEU A 180 14.83 2.47 -5.09
CA LEU A 180 15.55 1.61 -4.17
C LEU A 180 14.87 0.24 -4.09
N GLN A 181 15.66 -0.82 -4.01
CA GLN A 181 15.19 -2.19 -3.79
C GLN A 181 15.76 -2.73 -2.48
N VAL A 182 14.92 -3.39 -1.69
CA VAL A 182 15.31 -4.11 -0.48
C VAL A 182 14.87 -5.56 -0.61
N GLY A 183 15.84 -6.46 -0.65
CA GLY A 183 15.60 -7.90 -0.66
C GLY A 183 15.35 -8.46 0.74
N PRO A 184 14.92 -9.73 0.86
CA PRO A 184 14.78 -10.40 2.14
C PRO A 184 16.13 -10.45 2.89
N PRO A 185 16.11 -10.60 4.23
CA PRO A 185 17.32 -10.70 5.05
C PRO A 185 18.18 -11.89 4.65
N VAL A 186 19.50 -11.73 4.75
CA VAL A 186 20.47 -12.79 4.53
C VAL A 186 20.86 -13.36 5.89
N TYR A 187 20.76 -14.68 6.05
CA TYR A 187 21.16 -15.39 7.26
C TYR A 187 22.59 -15.92 7.07
N GLN A 188 23.51 -15.48 7.93
CA GLN A 188 24.90 -15.97 7.95
C GLN A 188 24.93 -17.18 8.91
N ASP A 189 25.02 -18.39 8.33
CA ASP A 189 24.95 -19.71 8.98
C ASP A 189 23.62 -20.10 9.67
N GLU A 190 23.18 -21.35 9.43
CA GLU A 190 21.97 -21.96 10.00
C GLU A 190 21.99 -22.03 11.54
N ALA A 191 23.15 -21.82 12.17
CA ALA A 191 23.36 -21.90 13.61
C ALA A 191 23.37 -20.53 14.33
N ALA A 192 23.52 -19.41 13.61
CA ALA A 192 23.56 -18.08 14.21
C ALA A 192 22.19 -17.40 14.12
N SER A 193 21.55 -17.19 15.27
CA SER A 193 20.36 -16.35 15.35
C SER A 193 20.71 -14.90 15.03
N GLY A 194 20.39 -14.45 13.81
CA GLY A 194 20.48 -13.04 13.44
C GLY A 194 20.60 -12.83 11.94
N GLY A 195 19.48 -12.82 11.22
CA GLY A 195 19.47 -12.37 9.83
C GLY A 195 19.91 -10.91 9.74
N VAL A 196 20.59 -10.54 8.65
CA VAL A 196 21.01 -9.16 8.39
C VAL A 196 20.29 -8.65 7.15
N LEU A 197 19.59 -7.53 7.30
CA LEU A 197 18.97 -6.84 6.18
C LEU A 197 19.97 -5.89 5.54
N GLN A 198 20.33 -6.17 4.29
CA GLN A 198 21.25 -5.32 3.53
C GLN A 198 20.66 -3.90 3.34
N PRO A 199 21.50 -2.86 3.25
CA PRO A 199 21.05 -1.53 2.83
C PRO A 199 20.30 -1.55 1.49
N PRO A 200 19.40 -0.59 1.24
CA PRO A 200 18.68 -0.52 -0.02
C PRO A 200 19.64 -0.35 -1.20
N GLU A 201 19.43 -1.14 -2.24
CA GLU A 201 20.17 -1.04 -3.50
C GLU A 201 19.50 0.00 -4.40
N VAL A 202 20.29 0.96 -4.91
CA VAL A 202 19.79 1.90 -5.93
C VAL A 202 19.76 1.18 -7.28
N ILE A 203 18.57 0.94 -7.80
CA ILE A 203 18.38 0.20 -9.07
C ILE A 203 18.15 1.12 -10.27
N ALA A 204 17.67 2.35 -10.04
CA ALA A 204 17.52 3.36 -11.09
C ALA A 204 17.58 4.77 -10.50
N THR A 205 18.04 5.72 -11.31
CA THR A 205 18.09 7.16 -10.96
C THR A 205 17.54 7.99 -12.10
N ILE A 206 16.68 8.94 -11.78
CA ILE A 206 16.02 9.85 -12.73
C ILE A 206 16.11 11.28 -12.22
N THR A 207 16.30 12.22 -13.13
CA THR A 207 16.26 13.66 -12.84
C THR A 207 14.84 14.23 -12.95
N GLY A 208 14.57 15.29 -12.20
CA GLY A 208 13.26 15.93 -12.07
C GLY A 208 12.74 16.60 -13.35
N SER A 209 13.56 16.65 -14.41
CA SER A 209 13.12 17.06 -15.74
C SER A 209 12.19 16.04 -16.40
N LYS A 210 12.26 14.76 -15.98
CA LYS A 210 11.40 13.67 -16.49
C LYS A 210 10.13 13.51 -15.66
N PHE A 211 10.23 13.68 -14.34
CA PHE A 211 9.12 13.68 -13.38
C PHE A 211 9.24 14.89 -12.47
N CYS A 212 8.19 15.69 -12.31
CA CYS A 212 8.25 16.75 -11.31
C CYS A 212 8.17 16.18 -9.89
N ASP A 213 7.29 15.20 -9.69
CA ASP A 213 7.13 14.43 -8.45
C ASP A 213 6.63 13.01 -8.82
N PRO A 214 7.52 12.02 -8.98
CA PRO A 214 7.11 10.62 -8.98
C PRO A 214 6.77 10.27 -7.53
N ASP A 215 5.52 9.91 -7.30
CA ASP A 215 4.97 9.76 -5.95
C ASP A 215 4.45 8.35 -5.69
N TYR A 216 4.44 7.49 -6.73
CA TYR A 216 3.65 6.27 -6.69
C TYR A 216 4.31 5.12 -7.46
N LEU A 217 4.40 3.98 -6.79
CA LEU A 217 4.73 2.68 -7.36
C LEU A 217 3.49 1.80 -7.32
N VAL A 218 3.26 1.03 -8.38
CA VAL A 218 2.13 0.10 -8.46
C VAL A 218 2.51 -1.15 -9.24
N GLU A 219 2.06 -2.30 -8.74
CA GLU A 219 2.09 -3.54 -9.51
C GLU A 219 0.94 -3.54 -10.51
N CYS A 220 1.25 -3.80 -11.79
CA CYS A 220 0.28 -3.96 -12.86
C CYS A 220 0.80 -5.01 -13.84
N ASP A 221 0.03 -6.07 -14.12
CA ASP A 221 0.39 -7.15 -15.04
C ASP A 221 1.79 -7.76 -14.80
N SER A 222 2.14 -8.01 -13.53
CA SER A 222 3.47 -8.50 -13.11
C SER A 222 4.65 -7.55 -13.40
N GLU A 223 4.37 -6.28 -13.67
CA GLU A 223 5.37 -5.22 -13.80
C GLU A 223 5.18 -4.15 -12.73
N ILE A 224 6.28 -3.51 -12.32
CA ILE A 224 6.22 -2.32 -11.47
C ILE A 224 6.15 -1.10 -12.36
N LEU A 225 5.06 -0.35 -12.25
CA LEU A 225 4.89 0.93 -12.90
C LEU A 225 5.23 2.06 -11.94
N VAL A 226 5.90 3.08 -12.47
CA VAL A 226 6.20 4.34 -11.80
C VAL A 226 5.26 5.40 -12.32
N LEU A 227 4.54 6.04 -11.42
CA LEU A 227 3.57 7.08 -11.72
C LEU A 227 4.00 8.41 -11.07
N GLY A 228 3.97 9.46 -11.87
CA GLY A 228 4.26 10.82 -11.44
C GLY A 228 3.61 11.84 -12.35
N TYR A 229 4.01 13.09 -12.20
CA TYR A 229 3.44 14.19 -12.98
C TYR A 229 4.48 14.87 -13.86
N ARG A 230 4.00 15.45 -14.96
CA ARG A 230 4.78 16.31 -15.85
C ARG A 230 4.43 17.79 -15.63
N GLY A 231 5.49 18.58 -15.47
CA GLY A 231 5.42 20.03 -15.32
C GLY A 231 4.94 20.47 -13.94
N ALA A 232 5.31 21.69 -13.54
CA ALA A 232 4.92 22.29 -12.26
C ALA A 232 3.38 22.45 -12.11
N SER A 233 2.63 22.35 -13.21
CA SER A 233 1.17 22.41 -13.18
C SER A 233 0.50 21.17 -12.61
N MET A 234 1.24 20.04 -12.53
CA MET A 234 0.74 18.72 -12.14
C MET A 234 -0.50 18.29 -12.96
N SER A 235 -0.60 18.76 -14.20
CA SER A 235 -1.79 18.60 -15.04
C SER A 235 -1.75 17.36 -15.91
N GLN A 236 -0.60 16.72 -16.05
CA GLN A 236 -0.42 15.52 -16.87
C GLN A 236 0.23 14.43 -16.03
N ILE A 237 -0.42 13.28 -15.93
CA ILE A 237 0.17 12.09 -15.32
C ILE A 237 1.04 11.40 -16.36
N VAL A 238 2.21 10.96 -15.93
CA VAL A 238 3.15 10.16 -16.72
C VAL A 238 3.39 8.84 -16.01
N ILE A 239 3.37 7.76 -16.80
CA ILE A 239 3.63 6.40 -16.33
C ILE A 239 4.77 5.82 -17.14
N CYS A 240 5.67 5.09 -16.50
CA CYS A 240 6.68 4.27 -17.17
C CYS A 240 6.96 3.00 -16.38
N LYS A 241 7.57 2.00 -17.02
CA LYS A 241 7.97 0.77 -16.36
C LYS A 241 9.26 0.99 -15.58
N LEU A 242 9.32 0.50 -14.34
CA LEU A 242 10.55 0.52 -13.57
C LEU A 242 11.70 -0.23 -14.28
N ALA A 243 11.38 -1.32 -14.98
CA ALA A 243 12.36 -2.09 -15.75
C ALA A 243 13.03 -1.26 -16.86
N ASP A 244 12.30 -0.36 -17.53
CA ASP A 244 12.88 0.54 -18.52
C ASP A 244 13.84 1.53 -17.86
N LEU A 245 13.47 2.05 -16.68
CA LEU A 245 14.28 3.00 -15.91
C LEU A 245 15.59 2.37 -15.41
N VAL A 246 15.55 1.11 -14.98
CA VAL A 246 16.74 0.33 -14.61
C VAL A 246 17.69 0.20 -15.81
N GLN A 247 17.14 0.08 -17.02
CA GLN A 247 17.91 0.10 -18.27
C GLN A 247 18.27 1.51 -18.76
N GLN A 248 18.08 2.53 -17.92
CA GLN A 248 18.33 3.94 -18.22
C GLN A 248 17.46 4.50 -19.38
N ARG A 249 16.36 3.83 -19.70
CA ARG A 249 15.40 4.25 -20.73
C ARG A 249 14.17 4.87 -20.06
N PHE A 250 13.81 6.07 -20.48
CA PHE A 250 12.57 6.71 -20.04
C PHE A 250 11.54 6.63 -21.15
N ILE A 251 10.59 5.71 -21.02
CA ILE A 251 9.56 5.44 -22.03
C ILE A 251 8.19 5.67 -21.41
N PRO A 252 7.59 6.85 -21.65
CA PRO A 252 6.22 7.13 -21.22
C PRO A 252 5.22 6.18 -21.89
N MET A 253 4.38 5.55 -21.07
CA MET A 253 3.29 4.71 -21.52
C MET A 253 2.07 5.55 -21.86
N ARG A 254 1.45 5.27 -23.00
CA ARG A 254 0.14 5.84 -23.39
C ARG A 254 -1.03 4.89 -23.11
N SER A 255 -0.72 3.64 -22.81
CA SER A 255 -1.67 2.58 -22.53
C SER A 255 -1.04 1.63 -21.51
N ILE A 256 -1.84 1.24 -20.53
CA ILE A 256 -1.64 0.18 -19.54
C ILE A 256 -2.61 -0.99 -19.81
N GLY A 257 -3.22 -1.02 -21.00
CA GLY A 257 -4.16 -2.04 -21.44
C GLY A 257 -5.53 -1.94 -20.77
N ASP A 258 -6.12 -3.09 -20.48
CA ASP A 258 -7.43 -3.20 -19.83
C ASP A 258 -7.39 -2.86 -18.34
N ASN A 259 -6.42 -2.08 -17.85
CA ASN A 259 -6.23 -1.79 -16.44
C ASN A 259 -6.51 -0.32 -16.11
N THR A 260 -6.90 -0.11 -14.85
CA THR A 260 -7.12 1.19 -14.24
C THR A 260 -6.36 1.26 -12.93
N LEU A 261 -5.51 2.28 -12.78
CA LEU A 261 -4.73 2.48 -11.57
C LEU A 261 -5.49 3.37 -10.59
N PHE A 262 -5.57 2.96 -9.34
CA PHE A 262 -6.17 3.74 -8.26
C PHE A 262 -5.08 4.23 -7.31
N VAL A 263 -5.01 5.55 -7.13
CA VAL A 263 -3.91 6.20 -6.42
C VAL A 263 -4.39 6.83 -5.10
N GLY A 264 -3.70 6.49 -4.01
CA GLY A 264 -3.96 7.01 -2.66
C GLY A 264 -2.73 6.90 -1.76
N LYS A 265 -2.87 6.43 -0.51
CA LYS A 265 -1.72 6.08 0.36
C LYS A 265 -1.02 4.78 -0.04
N ARG A 266 -1.55 4.08 -1.03
CA ARG A 266 -0.93 3.01 -1.81
C ARG A 266 -1.64 2.99 -3.15
N CYS A 267 -1.04 2.32 -4.12
CA CYS A 267 -1.64 2.17 -5.43
C CYS A 267 -2.14 0.76 -5.65
N ILE A 268 -3.21 0.64 -6.43
CA ILE A 268 -3.85 -0.63 -6.74
C ILE A 268 -4.18 -0.61 -8.24
N SER A 269 -3.76 -1.64 -8.96
CA SER A 269 -4.24 -1.88 -10.33
C SER A 269 -5.50 -2.74 -10.30
N VAL A 270 -6.48 -2.37 -11.12
CA VAL A 270 -7.74 -3.12 -11.25
C VAL A 270 -8.07 -3.25 -12.72
N SER A 271 -8.44 -4.44 -13.17
CA SER A 271 -8.93 -4.62 -14.52
C SER A 271 -10.22 -3.84 -14.73
N SER A 272 -10.27 -3.08 -15.82
CA SER A 272 -11.46 -2.38 -16.30
C SER A 272 -12.65 -3.30 -16.53
N LYS A 273 -12.45 -4.61 -16.71
CA LYS A 273 -13.53 -5.62 -16.78
C LYS A 273 -14.34 -5.70 -15.48
N VAL A 274 -13.72 -5.31 -14.36
CA VAL A 274 -14.34 -5.29 -13.02
C VAL A 274 -15.13 -4.00 -12.79
N LEU A 275 -14.80 -2.93 -13.49
CA LEU A 275 -15.32 -1.58 -13.26
C LEU A 275 -16.39 -1.26 -14.31
N SER A 276 -17.61 -0.94 -13.87
CA SER A 276 -18.68 -0.54 -14.78
C SER A 276 -18.62 0.92 -15.23
N THR A 277 -17.90 1.78 -14.50
CA THR A 277 -17.93 3.24 -14.70
C THR A 277 -16.61 3.83 -15.20
N VAL A 278 -15.54 3.05 -15.26
CA VAL A 278 -14.20 3.49 -15.65
C VAL A 278 -13.65 2.53 -16.69
N THR A 279 -13.16 3.06 -17.81
CA THR A 279 -12.56 2.26 -18.88
C THR A 279 -11.10 1.90 -18.56
N GLY A 280 -10.47 1.02 -19.34
CA GLY A 280 -9.02 0.82 -19.28
C GLY A 280 -8.23 2.08 -19.63
N ASP A 281 -6.91 2.02 -19.50
CA ASP A 281 -5.99 3.13 -19.77
C ASP A 281 -6.21 4.38 -18.91
N ASN A 282 -6.61 4.17 -17.66
CA ASN A 282 -7.02 5.25 -16.76
C ASN A 282 -6.28 5.25 -15.42
N VAL A 283 -6.17 6.44 -14.85
CA VAL A 283 -5.72 6.64 -13.47
C VAL A 283 -6.81 7.36 -12.68
N VAL A 284 -7.31 6.73 -11.63
CA VAL A 284 -8.28 7.31 -10.69
C VAL A 284 -7.53 7.83 -9.46
N CYS A 285 -7.60 9.14 -9.22
CA CYS A 285 -6.94 9.79 -8.10
C CYS A 285 -7.68 11.05 -7.63
N THR A 286 -7.23 11.64 -6.52
CA THR A 286 -7.72 12.98 -6.15
C THR A 286 -7.13 14.00 -7.12
N HIS A 287 -7.98 14.79 -7.79
CA HIS A 287 -7.53 15.80 -8.73
C HIS A 287 -6.59 16.80 -8.05
N PRO A 288 -5.37 17.01 -8.58
CA PRO A 288 -4.30 17.76 -7.88
C PRO A 288 -4.70 19.21 -7.55
N ARG A 289 -5.57 19.83 -8.36
CA ARG A 289 -6.01 21.22 -8.18
C ARG A 289 -7.43 21.43 -7.66
N LYS A 290 -8.28 20.41 -7.68
CA LYS A 290 -9.74 20.57 -7.54
C LYS A 290 -10.33 19.65 -6.47
N SER A 291 -9.50 18.87 -5.78
CA SER A 291 -9.82 18.08 -4.58
C SER A 291 -10.98 17.07 -4.68
N TYR A 292 -11.52 16.82 -5.87
CA TYR A 292 -12.52 15.77 -6.15
C TYR A 292 -11.85 14.49 -6.66
N LEU A 293 -12.61 13.38 -6.72
CA LEU A 293 -12.13 12.14 -7.32
C LEU A 293 -12.25 12.19 -8.85
N ALA A 294 -11.12 12.21 -9.54
CA ALA A 294 -11.04 12.31 -11.00
C ALA A 294 -10.44 11.05 -11.61
N GLN A 295 -10.77 10.82 -12.87
CA GLN A 295 -10.09 9.87 -13.73
C GLN A 295 -9.28 10.63 -14.78
N TYR A 296 -8.04 10.21 -14.99
CA TYR A 296 -7.14 10.72 -16.00
C TYR A 296 -6.98 9.67 -17.10
N HIS A 297 -7.31 10.07 -18.32
CA HIS A 297 -7.22 9.23 -19.52
C HIS A 297 -5.82 9.33 -20.09
N LEU A 298 -5.05 8.23 -20.08
CA LEU A 298 -3.63 8.24 -20.47
C LEU A 298 -3.44 8.55 -21.96
N SER A 299 -4.35 8.10 -22.81
CA SER A 299 -4.27 8.24 -24.26
C SER A 299 -4.50 9.68 -24.73
N SER A 300 -5.51 10.35 -24.17
CA SER A 300 -5.89 11.73 -24.51
C SER A 300 -5.21 12.78 -23.62
N GLY A 301 -4.72 12.38 -22.45
CA GLY A 301 -4.15 13.27 -21.43
C GLY A 301 -5.18 14.18 -20.77
N THR A 302 -6.46 13.78 -20.75
CA THR A 302 -7.58 14.59 -20.24
C THR A 302 -8.08 14.11 -18.89
N TRP A 303 -8.64 15.03 -18.11
CA TRP A 303 -9.29 14.74 -16.83
C TRP A 303 -10.81 14.76 -16.97
N SER A 304 -11.49 13.82 -16.32
CA SER A 304 -12.94 13.85 -16.11
C SER A 304 -13.28 13.40 -14.68
N PRO A 305 -14.51 13.66 -14.19
CA PRO A 305 -14.98 13.04 -12.96
C PRO A 305 -14.94 11.51 -13.05
N ALA A 306 -14.45 10.85 -11.99
CA ALA A 306 -14.43 9.38 -11.91
C ALA A 306 -15.78 8.80 -11.45
N ILE A 307 -16.62 9.65 -10.87
CA ILE A 307 -17.94 9.32 -10.31
C ILE A 307 -18.93 10.43 -10.69
N ASP A 308 -20.21 10.07 -10.72
CA ASP A 308 -21.32 10.98 -10.95
C ASP A 308 -21.69 11.79 -9.69
N ASP A 309 -22.50 12.83 -9.88
CA ASP A 309 -23.06 13.69 -8.81
C ASP A 309 -23.97 12.93 -7.83
N CYS A 310 -24.37 11.69 -8.17
CA CYS A 310 -25.25 10.88 -7.33
C CYS A 310 -24.56 10.32 -6.08
N SER A 311 -23.23 10.39 -6.03
CA SER A 311 -22.41 9.91 -4.92
C SER A 311 -22.14 11.04 -3.93
N LEU A 312 -23.13 11.34 -3.10
CA LEU A 312 -23.13 12.40 -2.08
C LEU A 312 -21.77 12.59 -1.39
N CYS A 313 -21.26 13.83 -1.49
CA CYS A 313 -20.20 14.34 -0.62
C CYS A 313 -20.57 14.17 0.86
N GLY A 314 -19.62 13.71 1.68
CA GLY A 314 -19.78 13.63 3.14
C GLY A 314 -19.72 12.21 3.71
N ARG A 315 -19.95 12.09 5.03
CA ARG A 315 -20.05 10.79 5.75
C ARG A 315 -21.46 10.17 5.70
N ALA A 316 -22.36 10.71 4.87
CA ALA A 316 -23.74 10.26 4.78
C ALA A 316 -23.86 8.91 4.06
N GLN A 317 -24.84 8.09 4.45
CA GLN A 317 -25.09 6.74 3.94
C GLN A 317 -25.89 6.78 2.63
N GLY A 318 -25.31 6.29 1.55
CA GLY A 318 -25.93 6.15 0.23
C GLY A 318 -25.20 5.07 -0.59
N PRO A 319 -25.79 4.53 -1.67
CA PRO A 319 -25.16 3.48 -2.45
C PRO A 319 -23.81 3.96 -2.99
N SER A 320 -22.75 3.17 -2.80
CA SER A 320 -21.40 3.50 -3.25
C SER A 320 -21.03 2.60 -4.42
N SER A 321 -20.54 3.19 -5.52
CA SER A 321 -19.99 2.43 -6.65
C SER A 321 -18.71 1.69 -6.25
N LEU A 322 -18.32 0.67 -7.02
CA LEU A 322 -17.11 -0.11 -6.74
C LEU A 322 -15.84 0.76 -6.71
N VAL A 323 -15.79 1.83 -7.52
CA VAL A 323 -14.74 2.85 -7.50
C VAL A 323 -14.50 3.40 -6.09
N HIS A 324 -15.57 3.68 -5.33
CA HIS A 324 -15.44 4.18 -3.96
C HIS A 324 -14.77 3.16 -3.05
N TYR A 325 -15.16 1.89 -3.16
CA TYR A 325 -14.58 0.81 -2.36
C TYR A 325 -13.08 0.62 -2.69
N VAL A 326 -12.72 0.61 -3.97
CA VAL A 326 -11.32 0.46 -4.40
C VAL A 326 -10.46 1.63 -3.94
N VAL A 327 -10.91 2.88 -4.13
CA VAL A 327 -10.17 4.06 -3.64
C VAL A 327 -10.02 4.04 -2.11
N SER A 328 -11.03 3.54 -1.40
CA SER A 328 -10.95 3.37 0.07
C SER A 328 -9.87 2.36 0.44
N CYS A 329 -9.73 1.28 -0.33
CA CYS A 329 -8.65 0.30 -0.17
C CYS A 329 -7.26 0.92 -0.41
N CYS A 330 -7.13 1.96 -1.24
CA CYS A 330 -5.89 2.72 -1.39
C CYS A 330 -5.49 3.50 -0.13
N THR A 331 -6.36 3.57 0.89
CA THR A 331 -6.10 4.24 2.17
C THR A 331 -6.19 3.25 3.33
N ARG A 332 -5.04 2.74 3.81
CA ARG A 332 -4.96 1.73 4.90
C ARG A 332 -5.78 2.08 6.15
N THR A 333 -5.83 3.37 6.52
CA THR A 333 -6.57 3.86 7.70
C THR A 333 -8.10 3.81 7.58
N LEU A 334 -8.64 3.66 6.37
CA LEU A 334 -10.08 3.62 6.09
C LEU A 334 -10.55 2.19 5.84
N TRP A 335 -9.79 1.46 5.03
CA TRP A 335 -10.06 0.09 4.60
C TRP A 335 -10.44 -0.85 5.75
N ASN A 336 -9.63 -0.88 6.80
CA ASN A 336 -9.82 -1.79 7.94
C ASN A 336 -10.83 -1.29 8.98
N ARG A 337 -11.42 -0.10 8.78
CA ARG A 337 -12.45 0.46 9.68
C ARG A 337 -13.87 0.38 9.09
N GLY A 338 -14.03 -0.25 7.92
CA GLY A 338 -15.32 -0.28 7.25
C GLY A 338 -15.76 1.09 6.72
N ILE A 339 -14.82 2.03 6.57
CA ILE A 339 -15.10 3.38 6.11
C ILE A 339 -14.86 3.43 4.60
N VAL A 340 -15.89 3.88 3.87
CA VAL A 340 -15.81 4.15 2.44
C VAL A 340 -15.55 5.63 2.23
N LEU A 341 -14.45 5.97 1.56
CA LEU A 341 -14.11 7.32 1.15
C LEU A 341 -15.13 7.83 0.13
N ARG A 342 -15.68 9.02 0.39
CA ARG A 342 -16.57 9.74 -0.51
C ARG A 342 -15.99 11.12 -0.81
N LYS A 343 -15.67 11.38 -2.07
CA LYS A 343 -15.22 12.70 -2.56
C LYS A 343 -16.00 13.01 -3.83
N GLY A 344 -16.98 13.90 -3.72
CA GLY A 344 -17.80 14.34 -4.84
C GLY A 344 -17.09 15.31 -5.78
N PRO A 345 -17.69 15.60 -6.95
CA PRO A 345 -17.17 16.49 -7.99
C PRO A 345 -17.02 17.97 -7.55
N PRO A 346 -16.37 18.83 -8.35
CA PRO A 346 -16.17 20.23 -7.98
C PRO A 346 -17.51 20.95 -7.73
N GLY A 347 -17.63 21.65 -6.60
CA GLY A 347 -18.83 22.44 -6.27
C GLY A 347 -19.83 21.74 -5.34
N SER A 348 -19.65 20.45 -5.03
CA SER A 348 -20.45 19.74 -4.01
C SER A 348 -19.97 20.08 -2.59
N TYR A 349 -20.24 21.30 -2.13
CA TYR A 349 -20.20 21.64 -0.70
C TYR A 349 -21.63 21.51 -0.16
N ALA A 350 -21.91 20.43 0.56
CA ALA A 350 -23.12 20.34 1.35
C ALA A 350 -22.89 21.11 2.65
N TRP A 351 -23.78 22.06 2.93
CA TRP A 351 -23.95 22.69 4.25
C TRP A 351 -24.49 21.68 5.26
#